data_AF-A0A956YDL1-F1
#
_entry.id   AF-A0A956YDL1-F1
#
_cell.length_a   1.000
_cell.length_b   1.000
_cell.length_c   1.000
_cell.angle_alpha   90.00
_cell.angle_beta   90.00
_cell.angle_gamma   90.00
#
_symmetry.space_group_name_H-M   'P 1'
#
loop_
_entity.id
_entity.type
_entity.pdbx_description
1 polymer ?
#
loop_
_entity_poly.entity_id
_entity_poly.type
_entity_poly.pdbx_seq_one_letter_code
_entity_poly.pdbx_strand_id
1 'polypeptide(L)'
;MANDIVLSVKGLKTFFYNDKRCNKALNGVSFDICKGKTLGVVGESGCGKSVTASSIMQLLPRLSRIEEGEITYYSERGPIRIDKLDRDGREMRAIRGEEIAMIFQDPMTALNPVYTVGFQIAEALQYHTDLDRNARKERVVELLKDMGIPLPEKRAGEFPHNYSGGMRQRAMI
;
A
#
# COMPACT_ATOMS: atom_id res chain seq x y z
N MET A 1 -8.07 -24.10 11.91
CA MET A 1 -8.76 -23.14 11.03
C MET A 1 -8.36 -21.69 11.27
N ALA A 2 -8.02 -21.26 12.49
CA ALA A 2 -7.49 -19.90 12.73
C ALA A 2 -6.03 -19.68 12.27
N ASN A 3 -5.29 -20.74 11.95
CA ASN A 3 -3.83 -20.70 11.73
C ASN A 3 -3.40 -20.22 10.34
N ASP A 4 -4.35 -19.85 9.48
CA ASP A 4 -4.09 -19.40 8.09
C ASP A 4 -4.51 -17.95 7.82
N ILE A 5 -5.13 -17.26 8.79
CA ILE A 5 -5.54 -15.87 8.61
C ILE A 5 -4.28 -14.99 8.63
N VAL A 6 -4.11 -14.16 7.60
CA VAL A 6 -3.01 -13.18 7.51
C VAL A 6 -3.48 -11.78 7.88
N LEU A 7 -4.75 -11.45 7.65
CA LEU A 7 -5.35 -10.17 8.04
C LEU A 7 -6.78 -10.40 8.51
N SER A 8 -7.12 -9.88 9.69
CA SER A 8 -8.48 -9.88 10.22
C SER A 8 -8.93 -8.45 10.47
N VAL A 9 -10.09 -8.10 9.92
CA VAL A 9 -10.78 -6.83 10.17
C VAL A 9 -12.10 -7.15 10.86
N LYS A 10 -12.35 -6.55 12.03
CA LYS A 10 -13.56 -6.81 12.83
C LYS A 10 -14.24 -5.52 13.22
N GLY A 11 -15.51 -5.37 12.85
CA GLY A 11 -16.37 -4.27 13.27
C GLY A 11 -15.85 -2.88 12.90
N LEU A 12 -15.06 -2.74 11.83
CA LEU A 12 -14.33 -1.53 11.50
C LEU A 12 -15.29 -0.36 11.19
N LYS A 13 -15.16 0.71 11.97
CA LYS A 13 -15.86 1.98 11.77
C LYS A 13 -14.84 3.09 11.55
N THR A 14 -14.92 3.74 10.40
CA THR A 14 -14.01 4.83 10.02
C THR A 14 -14.83 6.02 9.57
N PHE A 15 -14.70 7.14 10.29
CA PHE A 15 -15.51 8.33 10.08
C PHE A 15 -14.65 9.50 9.59
N PHE A 16 -15.27 10.39 8.83
CA PHE A 16 -14.68 11.63 8.33
C PHE A 16 -15.38 12.82 8.98
N TYR A 17 -14.58 13.73 9.52
CA TYR A 17 -14.99 14.92 10.22
C TYR A 17 -14.71 16.14 9.37
N ASN A 18 -15.76 16.86 9.00
CA ASN A 18 -15.66 18.22 8.51
C ASN A 18 -16.42 19.11 9.50
N ASP A 19 -16.05 20.38 9.66
CA ASP A 19 -16.44 21.30 10.75
C ASP A 19 -17.89 21.24 11.29
N LYS A 20 -18.85 20.71 10.51
CA LYS A 20 -20.27 20.55 10.90
C LYS A 20 -20.88 19.17 10.63
N ARG A 21 -20.13 18.19 10.14
CA ARG A 21 -20.65 16.86 9.75
C ARG A 21 -19.66 15.74 10.06
N CYS A 22 -20.22 14.64 10.58
CA CYS A 22 -19.53 13.37 10.74
C CYS A 22 -20.11 12.38 9.71
N ASN A 23 -19.31 12.05 8.70
CA ASN A 23 -19.68 11.09 7.66
C ASN A 23 -19.14 9.71 8.05
N LYS A 24 -20.04 8.74 8.23
CA LYS A 24 -19.69 7.36 8.57
C LYS A 24 -19.30 6.58 7.32
N ALA A 25 -18.05 6.75 6.86
CA ALA A 25 -17.58 6.14 5.62
C ALA A 25 -17.53 4.60 5.70
N LEU A 26 -17.13 4.05 6.84
CA LEU A 26 -17.27 2.62 7.16
C LEU A 26 -18.09 2.47 8.44
N ASN A 27 -19.01 1.51 8.46
CA ASN A 27 -19.93 1.30 9.58
C ASN A 27 -20.07 -0.19 9.95
N GLY A 28 -18.98 -0.80 10.44
CA GLY A 28 -18.99 -2.17 10.95
C GLY A 28 -18.48 -3.23 9.97
N VAL A 29 -17.50 -2.88 9.12
CA VAL A 29 -16.94 -3.82 8.14
C VAL A 29 -16.16 -4.92 8.86
N SER A 30 -16.42 -6.19 8.49
CA SER A 30 -15.72 -7.34 9.04
C SER A 30 -15.40 -8.37 7.95
N PHE A 31 -14.16 -8.84 7.91
CA PHE A 31 -13.71 -9.92 7.03
C PHE A 31 -12.33 -10.45 7.47
N ASP A 32 -12.02 -11.66 7.03
CA ASP A 32 -10.71 -12.27 7.17
C ASP A 32 -10.10 -12.54 5.79
N ILE A 33 -8.78 -12.37 5.67
CA ILE A 33 -7.99 -12.77 4.51
C ILE A 33 -7.08 -13.92 4.95
N CYS A 34 -7.17 -15.07 4.27
CA CYS A 34 -6.30 -16.21 4.51
C CYS A 34 -5.08 -16.18 3.59
N LYS A 35 -3.98 -16.80 4.03
CA LYS A 35 -2.75 -16.95 3.26
C LYS A 35 -3.02 -17.56 1.88
N GLY A 36 -2.45 -16.97 0.84
CA GLY A 36 -2.61 -17.43 -0.55
C GLY A 36 -4.02 -17.27 -1.12
N LYS A 37 -4.90 -16.50 -0.47
CA LYS A 37 -6.24 -16.18 -0.98
C LYS A 37 -6.35 -14.72 -1.39
N THR A 38 -7.13 -14.48 -2.44
CA THR A 38 -7.47 -13.15 -2.91
C THR A 38 -8.87 -12.80 -2.44
N LEU A 39 -9.02 -11.67 -1.74
CA LEU A 39 -10.31 -11.10 -1.38
C LEU A 39 -10.65 -9.97 -2.36
N GLY A 40 -11.76 -10.12 -3.09
CA GLY A 40 -12.32 -9.06 -3.92
C GLY A 40 -13.35 -8.25 -3.15
N VAL A 41 -13.21 -6.92 -3.12
CA VAL A 41 -14.21 -6.00 -2.57
C VAL A 41 -14.85 -5.21 -3.70
N VAL A 42 -16.14 -5.42 -3.93
CA VAL A 42 -16.91 -4.79 -5.02
C VAL A 42 -18.05 -3.95 -4.46
N GLY A 43 -18.44 -2.92 -5.20
CA GLY A 43 -19.51 -2.00 -4.81
C GLY A 43 -19.46 -0.69 -5.60
N GLU A 44 -20.46 0.16 -5.44
CA GLU A 44 -20.58 1.44 -6.15
C GLU A 44 -19.50 2.46 -5.75
N SER A 45 -19.32 3.51 -6.56
CA SER A 45 -18.43 4.60 -6.20
C SER A 45 -18.83 5.22 -4.86
N GLY A 46 -17.86 5.49 -4.00
CA GLY A 46 -18.11 6.08 -2.67
C GLY A 46 -18.58 5.11 -1.59
N CYS A 47 -18.76 3.81 -1.85
CA CYS A 47 -19.25 2.85 -0.85
C CYS A 47 -18.20 2.41 0.21
N GLY A 48 -17.05 3.08 0.29
CA GLY A 48 -16.02 2.82 1.31
C GLY A 48 -14.89 1.87 0.93
N LYS A 49 -14.85 1.27 -0.28
CA LYS A 49 -13.78 0.33 -0.70
C LYS A 49 -12.36 0.87 -0.46
N SER A 50 -12.07 2.05 -0.99
CA SER A 50 -10.75 2.69 -0.85
C SER A 50 -10.49 3.14 0.59
N VAL A 51 -11.56 3.48 1.35
CA VAL A 51 -11.45 3.82 2.77
C VAL A 51 -11.06 2.58 3.57
N THR A 52 -11.62 1.41 3.30
CA THR A 52 -11.23 0.15 3.96
C THR A 52 -9.74 -0.13 3.79
N ALA A 53 -9.25 -0.07 2.55
CA ALA A 53 -7.83 -0.29 2.27
C ALA A 53 -6.94 0.78 2.93
N SER A 54 -7.37 2.05 2.93
CA SER A 54 -6.65 3.15 3.58
C SER A 54 -6.66 3.04 5.10
N SER A 55 -7.73 2.53 5.71
CA SER A 55 -7.81 2.26 7.16
C SER A 55 -6.81 1.17 7.56
N ILE A 56 -6.74 0.08 6.79
CA ILE A 56 -5.76 -1.00 7.01
C ILE A 56 -4.33 -0.47 6.87
N MET A 57 -4.07 0.35 5.86
CA MET A 57 -2.74 0.94 5.69
C MET A 57 -2.46 2.12 6.61
N GLN A 58 -3.42 2.53 7.47
CA GLN A 58 -3.34 3.75 8.27
C GLN A 58 -2.97 4.99 7.41
N LEU A 59 -3.46 5.07 6.17
CA LEU A 59 -3.20 6.16 5.20
C LEU A 59 -4.37 7.16 5.09
N LEU A 60 -5.35 7.05 5.97
CA LEU A 60 -6.54 7.90 6.08
C LEU A 60 -6.21 9.42 6.14
N PRO A 61 -6.95 10.34 5.51
CA PRO A 61 -6.72 11.78 5.70
C PRO A 61 -6.78 12.19 7.17
N ARG A 62 -6.08 13.29 7.56
CA ARG A 62 -6.06 13.77 8.97
C ARG A 62 -7.45 14.04 9.56
N LEU A 63 -8.41 14.39 8.71
CA LEU A 63 -9.81 14.62 9.06
C LEU A 63 -10.61 13.33 9.29
N SER A 64 -9.99 12.16 9.20
CA SER A 64 -10.65 10.87 9.42
C SER A 64 -9.95 10.05 10.48
N ARG A 65 -10.73 9.22 11.17
CA ARG A 65 -10.24 8.35 12.24
C ARG A 65 -10.98 7.02 12.26
N ILE A 66 -10.30 5.99 12.71
CA ILE A 66 -10.90 4.72 13.09
C ILE A 66 -11.54 4.94 14.47
N GLU A 67 -12.88 4.92 14.55
CA GLU A 67 -13.59 5.08 15.83
C GLU A 67 -13.59 3.80 16.64
N GLU A 68 -13.84 2.69 15.94
CA GLU A 68 -14.12 1.39 16.53
C GLU A 68 -13.69 0.29 15.56
N GLY A 69 -13.56 -0.90 16.13
CA GLY A 69 -13.15 -2.10 15.42
C GLY A 69 -11.66 -2.38 15.55
N GLU A 70 -11.25 -3.47 14.92
CA GLU A 70 -9.92 -4.05 15.08
C GLU A 70 -9.35 -4.41 13.71
N ILE A 71 -8.05 -4.15 13.54
CA ILE A 71 -7.30 -4.57 12.37
C ILE A 71 -6.08 -5.34 12.88
N THR A 72 -6.12 -6.66 12.74
CA THR A 72 -5.03 -7.55 13.18
C THR A 72 -4.33 -8.11 11.97
N TYR A 73 -3.03 -7.84 11.85
CA TYR A 73 -2.15 -8.49 10.89
C TYR A 73 -1.38 -9.61 11.59
N TYR A 74 -1.43 -10.81 11.03
CA TYR A 74 -0.73 -11.97 11.57
C TYR A 74 0.60 -12.13 10.82
N SER A 75 1.63 -11.43 11.31
CA SER A 75 2.99 -11.51 10.77
C SER A 75 3.68 -12.80 11.22
N GLU A 76 4.83 -13.12 10.61
CA GLU A 76 5.69 -14.22 11.07
C GLU A 76 6.24 -13.98 12.49
N ARG A 77 6.32 -12.71 12.92
CA ARG A 77 6.76 -12.30 14.26
C ARG A 77 5.63 -12.36 15.29
N GLY A 78 4.40 -12.63 14.87
CA GLY A 78 3.20 -12.68 15.71
C GLY A 78 2.11 -11.69 15.29
N PRO A 79 0.96 -11.69 16.00
CA PRO A 79 -0.17 -10.82 15.70
C PRO A 79 0.13 -9.36 16.08
N ILE A 80 -0.15 -8.44 15.16
CA ILE A 80 0.03 -7.00 15.31
C ILE A 80 -1.32 -6.30 15.17
N ARG A 81 -1.68 -5.49 16.16
CA ARG A 81 -2.88 -4.65 16.16
C ARG A 81 -2.61 -3.32 15.45
N ILE A 82 -2.80 -3.31 14.13
CA ILE A 82 -2.57 -2.14 13.27
C ILE A 82 -3.39 -0.93 13.74
N ASP A 83 -4.62 -1.13 14.21
CA ASP A 83 -5.48 -0.05 14.72
C ASP A 83 -4.93 0.64 15.98
N LYS A 84 -3.95 0.01 16.66
CA LYS A 84 -3.31 0.55 17.88
C LYS A 84 -1.93 1.15 17.64
N LEU A 85 -1.38 1.01 16.45
CA LEU A 85 -0.07 1.57 16.12
C LEU A 85 -0.19 3.09 15.94
N ASP A 86 0.88 3.81 16.29
CA ASP A 86 1.05 5.18 15.82
C ASP A 86 1.18 5.14 14.29
N ARG A 87 0.28 5.88 13.63
CA ARG A 87 0.17 5.98 12.17
C ARG A 87 1.49 6.37 11.50
N ASP A 88 2.27 7.24 12.13
CA ASP A 88 3.56 7.74 11.65
C ASP A 88 4.74 7.09 12.40
N GLY A 89 4.43 6.13 13.28
CA GLY A 89 5.38 5.39 14.10
C GLY A 89 6.29 4.47 13.29
N ARG A 90 7.35 4.00 13.95
CA ARG A 90 8.34 3.09 13.36
C ARG A 90 7.73 1.73 13.01
N GLU A 91 6.85 1.21 13.86
CA GLU A 91 6.21 -0.10 13.66
C GLU A 91 5.30 -0.11 12.43
N MET A 92 4.47 0.93 12.26
CA MET A 92 3.62 1.05 11.07
C MET A 92 4.47 1.22 9.79
N ARG A 93 5.59 1.94 9.87
CA ARG A 93 6.53 2.10 8.75
C ARG A 93 7.24 0.80 8.37
N ALA A 94 7.57 -0.07 9.33
CA ALA A 94 8.17 -1.37 9.07
C ALA A 94 7.19 -2.34 8.38
N ILE A 95 5.89 -2.24 8.69
CA ILE A 95 4.87 -3.05 8.02
C ILE A 95 4.64 -2.58 6.58
N ARG A 96 4.56 -1.26 6.37
CA ARG A 96 4.33 -0.68 5.03
C ARG A 96 5.53 -0.96 4.12
N GLY A 97 5.28 -1.37 2.90
CA GLY A 97 6.29 -1.58 1.86
C GLY A 97 6.91 -2.97 1.91
N GLU A 98 7.42 -3.40 3.07
CA GLU A 98 8.08 -4.70 3.22
C GLU A 98 7.08 -5.85 3.41
N GLU A 99 6.16 -5.73 4.38
CA GLU A 99 5.21 -6.81 4.71
C GLU A 99 3.83 -6.62 4.04
N ILE A 100 3.37 -5.36 3.94
CA ILE A 100 2.13 -4.99 3.27
C ILE A 100 2.38 -3.80 2.35
N ALA A 101 2.14 -4.00 1.06
CA ALA A 101 2.24 -2.95 0.04
C ALA A 101 0.86 -2.54 -0.48
N MET A 102 0.74 -1.29 -0.93
CA MET A 102 -0.48 -0.77 -1.54
C MET A 102 -0.16 -0.26 -2.94
N ILE A 103 -0.96 -0.72 -3.91
CA ILE A 103 -0.97 -0.21 -5.27
C ILE A 103 -2.14 0.77 -5.40
N PHE A 104 -1.85 2.03 -5.73
CA PHE A 104 -2.87 3.08 -5.82
C PHE A 104 -3.68 3.01 -7.13
N GLN A 105 -4.91 3.53 -7.09
CA GLN A 105 -5.84 3.45 -8.22
C GLN A 105 -5.38 4.24 -9.45
N ASP A 106 -4.59 5.31 -9.25
CA ASP A 106 -4.09 6.15 -10.33
C ASP A 106 -2.55 6.07 -10.42
N PRO A 107 -1.99 5.24 -11.33
CA PRO A 107 -0.54 5.15 -11.52
C PRO A 107 0.07 6.45 -12.03
N MET A 108 -0.72 7.33 -12.65
CA MET A 108 -0.22 8.57 -13.25
C MET A 108 0.15 9.60 -12.19
N THR A 109 -0.43 9.50 -11.00
CA THR A 109 -0.10 10.36 -9.86
C THR A 109 0.90 9.71 -8.89
N ALA A 110 1.12 8.39 -9.00
CA ALA A 110 2.02 7.67 -8.12
C ALA A 110 3.50 7.96 -8.38
N LEU A 111 3.88 8.22 -9.63
CA LEU A 111 5.25 8.56 -10.01
C LEU A 111 5.43 10.07 -10.11
N ASN A 112 6.38 10.61 -9.36
CA ASN A 112 6.79 12.00 -9.46
C ASN A 112 7.44 12.26 -10.82
N PRO A 113 6.92 13.22 -11.62
CA PRO A 113 7.37 13.44 -13.00
C PRO A 113 8.78 14.05 -13.11
N VAL A 114 9.35 14.58 -12.02
CA VAL A 114 10.68 15.20 -12.02
C VAL A 114 11.82 14.24 -11.66
N TYR A 115 11.50 12.99 -11.32
CA TYR A 115 12.49 11.95 -11.06
C TYR A 115 12.37 10.82 -12.07
N THR A 116 13.48 10.12 -12.32
CA THR A 116 13.46 8.92 -13.18
C THR A 116 12.69 7.79 -12.48
N VAL A 117 12.17 6.85 -13.28
CA VAL A 117 11.47 5.68 -12.75
C VAL A 117 12.40 4.86 -11.86
N GLY A 118 13.63 4.61 -12.30
CA GLY A 118 14.59 3.84 -11.53
C GLY A 118 15.03 4.52 -10.24
N PHE A 119 15.06 5.86 -10.19
CA PHE A 119 15.35 6.59 -8.95
C PHE A 119 14.27 6.33 -7.90
N GLN A 120 12.99 6.41 -8.28
CA GLN A 120 11.87 6.26 -7.35
C GLN A 120 11.77 4.83 -6.82
N ILE A 121 12.02 3.82 -7.65
CA ILE A 121 12.10 2.42 -7.21
C ILE A 121 13.30 2.22 -6.27
N ALA A 122 14.47 2.79 -6.60
CA ALA A 122 15.66 2.71 -5.75
C ALA A 122 15.45 3.40 -4.38
N GLU A 123 14.69 4.49 -4.34
CA GLU A 123 14.33 5.19 -3.11
C GLU A 123 13.47 4.31 -2.21
N ALA A 124 12.45 3.63 -2.76
CA ALA A 124 11.65 2.67 -2.00
C ALA A 124 12.54 1.54 -1.43
N LEU A 125 13.44 0.97 -2.24
CA LEU A 125 14.39 -0.05 -1.78
C LEU A 125 15.32 0.47 -0.69
N GLN A 126 15.72 1.74 -0.73
CA GLN A 126 16.58 2.34 0.29
C GLN A 126 15.92 2.39 1.67
N TYR A 127 14.60 2.60 1.73
CA TYR A 127 13.89 2.69 3.01
C TYR A 127 13.45 1.33 3.57
N HIS A 128 13.36 0.31 2.72
CA HIS A 128 12.76 -0.99 3.07
C HIS A 128 13.71 -2.18 2.94
N THR A 129 14.99 -1.96 2.61
CA THR A 129 16.00 -3.02 2.51
C THR A 129 17.37 -2.55 2.98
N ASP A 130 18.25 -3.49 3.32
CA ASP A 130 19.65 -3.21 3.66
C ASP A 130 20.59 -3.21 2.45
N LEU A 131 20.04 -3.20 1.22
CA LEU A 131 20.82 -3.21 -0.01
C LEU A 131 21.68 -1.95 -0.10
N ASP A 132 22.94 -2.09 -0.53
CA ASP A 132 23.78 -0.93 -0.80
C ASP A 132 23.37 -0.20 -2.11
N ARG A 133 24.04 0.91 -2.43
CA ARG A 133 23.68 1.72 -3.61
C ARG A 133 23.78 0.94 -4.92
N ASN A 134 24.77 0.05 -5.08
CA ASN A 134 24.97 -0.68 -6.32
C ASN A 134 23.95 -1.83 -6.41
N ALA A 135 23.77 -2.57 -5.32
CA ALA A 135 22.77 -3.64 -5.23
C ALA A 135 21.34 -3.11 -5.47
N ARG A 136 21.01 -1.90 -4.99
CA ARG A 136 19.71 -1.27 -5.31
C ARG A 136 19.55 -0.97 -6.80
N LYS A 137 20.59 -0.51 -7.49
CA LYS A 137 20.51 -0.25 -8.95
C LYS A 137 20.30 -1.54 -9.73
N GLU A 138 21.02 -2.59 -9.38
CA GLU A 138 20.84 -3.92 -9.98
C GLU A 138 19.43 -4.43 -9.73
N ARG A 139 18.96 -4.33 -8.48
CA ARG A 139 17.61 -4.75 -8.10
C ARG A 139 16.51 -3.98 -8.82
N VAL A 140 16.68 -2.68 -9.08
CA VAL A 140 15.75 -1.89 -9.89
C VAL A 140 15.61 -2.47 -11.30
N VAL A 141 16.74 -2.81 -11.95
CA VAL A 141 16.73 -3.38 -13.30
C VAL A 141 16.03 -4.73 -13.30
N GLU A 142 16.30 -5.58 -12.30
CA GLU A 142 15.62 -6.86 -12.12
C GLU A 142 14.10 -6.69 -11.96
N LEU A 143 13.66 -5.79 -11.08
CA LEU A 143 12.23 -5.55 -10.86
C LEU A 143 11.53 -5.05 -12.13
N LEU A 144 12.16 -4.13 -12.86
CA LEU A 144 11.62 -3.65 -14.15
C LEU A 144 11.55 -4.80 -15.17
N LYS A 145 12.54 -5.70 -15.19
CA LYS A 145 12.56 -6.88 -16.05
C LYS A 145 11.44 -7.86 -15.69
N ASP A 146 11.26 -8.16 -14.41
CA ASP A 146 10.21 -9.04 -13.88
C ASP A 146 8.82 -8.49 -14.24
N MET A 147 8.67 -7.17 -14.23
CA MET A 147 7.47 -6.44 -14.64
C MET A 147 7.36 -6.24 -16.17
N GLY A 148 8.19 -6.91 -16.97
CA GLY A 148 8.10 -6.90 -18.43
C GLY A 148 8.32 -5.52 -19.06
N ILE A 149 9.20 -4.71 -18.46
CA ILE A 149 9.66 -3.45 -19.07
C ILE A 149 10.79 -3.77 -20.05
N PRO A 150 10.65 -3.42 -21.35
CA PRO A 150 11.69 -3.72 -22.34
C PRO A 150 12.90 -2.82 -22.16
N LEU A 151 14.12 -3.37 -22.32
CA LEU A 151 15.39 -2.65 -22.13
C LEU A 151 15.46 -1.99 -20.73
N PRO A 152 15.27 -2.76 -19.64
CA PRO A 152 15.11 -2.22 -18.28
C PRO A 152 16.29 -1.35 -17.83
N GLU A 153 17.52 -1.66 -18.26
CA GLU A 153 18.73 -0.89 -17.98
C GLU A 153 18.63 0.54 -18.52
N LYS A 154 18.09 0.68 -19.74
CA LYS A 154 17.85 1.99 -20.35
C LYS A 154 16.66 2.68 -19.71
N ARG A 155 15.55 1.94 -19.55
CA ARG A 155 14.26 2.50 -19.10
C ARG A 155 14.30 2.98 -17.65
N ALA A 156 15.12 2.37 -16.79
CA ALA A 156 15.36 2.85 -15.43
C ALA A 156 15.83 4.32 -15.39
N GLY A 157 16.56 4.77 -16.40
CA GLY A 157 17.03 6.16 -16.52
C GLY A 157 16.01 7.13 -17.11
N GLU A 158 14.82 6.67 -17.50
CA GLU A 158 13.81 7.52 -18.12
C GLU A 158 12.81 8.07 -17.09
N PHE A 159 12.22 9.21 -17.43
CA PHE A 159 11.16 9.85 -16.64
C PHE A 159 9.79 9.21 -16.91
N PRO A 160 8.82 9.36 -15.99
CA PRO A 160 7.48 8.81 -16.17
C PRO A 160 6.82 9.21 -17.49
N HIS A 161 7.02 10.44 -17.97
CA HIS A 161 6.42 10.92 -19.22
C HIS A 161 6.91 10.16 -20.48
N ASN A 162 8.06 9.47 -20.40
CA ASN A 162 8.57 8.61 -21.48
C ASN A 162 7.95 7.21 -21.49
N TYR A 163 7.31 6.80 -20.40
CA TYR A 163 6.62 5.53 -20.29
C TYR A 163 5.20 5.63 -20.84
N SER A 164 4.73 4.57 -21.51
CA SER A 164 3.30 4.40 -21.81
C SER A 164 2.50 4.21 -20.53
N GLY A 165 1.17 4.40 -20.57
CA GLY A 165 0.30 4.20 -19.39
C GLY A 165 0.46 2.81 -18.77
N GLY A 166 0.50 1.76 -19.60
CA GLY A 166 0.72 0.39 -19.13
C GLY A 166 2.11 0.16 -18.54
N MET A 167 3.16 0.82 -19.06
CA MET A 167 4.49 0.76 -18.46
C MET A 167 4.54 1.47 -17.11
N ARG A 168 3.86 2.61 -16.94
CA ARG A 168 3.78 3.30 -15.63
C ARG A 168 3.05 2.44 -14.61
N GLN A 169 1.96 1.80 -15.00
CA GLN A 169 1.24 0.87 -14.12
C GLN A 169 2.15 -0.29 -13.68
N ARG A 170 2.91 -0.89 -14.61
CA ARG A 170 3.85 -1.97 -14.29
C ARG A 170 5.05 -1.52 -13.47
N ALA A 171 5.50 -0.28 -13.60
CA ALA A 171 6.58 0.26 -12.77
C ALA A 171 6.14 0.66 -11.35
N MET A 172 4.84 0.92 -11.16
CA MET A 172 4.25 1.19 -9.85
C MET A 172 4.02 -0.08 -9.03
N ILE A 173 3.74 -1.20 -9.71
CA ILE A 173 3.61 -2.54 -9.11
C ILE A 173 5.00 -3.04 -8.72
#